data_AF-A0A183L8M4-F1
#
_entry.id   AF-A0A183L8M4-F1
#
_cell.length_a   1.000
_cell.length_b   1.000
_cell.length_c   1.000
_cell.angle_alpha   90.00
_cell.angle_beta   90.00
_cell.angle_gamma   90.00
#
_symmetry.space_group_name_H-M   'P 1'
#
loop_
_entity.id
_entity.type
_entity.pdbx_description
1 polymer ?
#
loop_
_entity_poly.entity_id
_entity_poly.type
_entity_poly.pdbx_seq_one_letter_code
_entity_poly.pdbx_strand_id
1 'polypeptide(L)'
;MTPTSPSRCSLIAGPYLFHYLLDRGVCYIILTDSQFSRTKAFAFLEAIQTEFYGKYYQQIQTVSRPYAFLDFGKFIHKTQKIYSDSRSSNLSQLNVALQDVQRIMVQNIDDVLQRGEAAQAL
;
A
#
# COMPACT_ATOMS: atom_id res chain seq x y z
N MET A 1 -8.12 8.31 7.34
CA MET A 1 -6.88 8.98 6.92
C MET A 1 -7.15 10.46 6.88
N THR A 2 -6.28 11.25 7.48
CA THR A 2 -6.42 12.71 7.58
C THR A 2 -5.73 13.40 6.39
N PRO A 3 -6.03 14.66 6.10
CA PRO A 3 -5.31 15.45 5.08
C PRO A 3 -3.79 15.53 5.32
N THR A 4 -3.35 15.29 6.56
CA THR A 4 -1.95 15.30 6.99
C THR A 4 -1.27 13.92 6.95
N SER A 5 -2.00 12.86 6.59
CA SER A 5 -1.44 11.51 6.52
C SER A 5 -0.37 11.44 5.42
N PRO A 6 0.84 10.93 5.70
CA PRO A 6 1.88 10.82 4.67
C PRO A 6 1.44 9.91 3.54
N SER A 7 1.88 10.23 2.31
CA SER A 7 1.48 9.48 1.12
C SER A 7 2.01 8.05 1.10
N ARG A 8 3.10 7.76 1.82
CA ARG A 8 3.65 6.42 2.03
C ARG A 8 4.02 6.26 3.50
N CYS A 9 3.63 5.16 4.11
CA CYS A 9 4.04 4.85 5.49
C CYS A 9 3.98 3.34 5.77
N SER A 10 4.78 2.91 6.73
CA SER A 10 4.70 1.58 7.34
C SER A 10 4.25 1.68 8.79
N LEU A 11 3.21 0.93 9.18
CA LEU A 11 2.70 0.89 10.54
C LEU A 11 3.09 -0.44 11.18
N ILE A 12 3.78 -0.38 12.31
CA ILE A 12 4.17 -1.53 13.12
C ILE A 12 2.94 -2.03 13.88
N ALA A 13 2.61 -3.30 13.70
CA ALA A 13 1.52 -3.99 14.38
C ALA A 13 2.02 -5.34 14.91
N GLY A 14 2.71 -5.30 16.06
CA GLY A 14 3.35 -6.48 16.64
C GLY A 14 4.39 -7.10 15.70
N PRO A 15 4.28 -8.40 15.32
CA PRO A 15 5.24 -9.05 14.42
C PRO A 15 5.05 -8.68 12.94
N TYR A 16 4.04 -7.86 12.62
CA TYR A 16 3.67 -7.49 11.26
C TYR A 16 3.87 -6.00 10.98
N LEU A 17 3.90 -5.67 9.68
CA LEU A 17 3.91 -4.31 9.17
C LEU A 17 2.74 -4.11 8.20
N PHE A 18 1.95 -3.07 8.42
CA PHE A 18 1.07 -2.54 7.37
C PHE A 18 1.86 -1.56 6.52
N HIS A 19 1.95 -1.79 5.21
CA HIS A 19 2.50 -0.82 4.27
C HIS A 19 1.34 -0.22 3.48
N TYR A 20 1.27 1.12 3.42
CA TYR A 20 0.26 1.78 2.60
C TYR A 20 0.84 2.85 1.68
N LEU A 21 0.17 3.04 0.55
CA LEU A 21 0.36 4.09 -0.44
C LEU A 21 -0.97 4.82 -0.63
N LEU A 22 -0.96 6.14 -0.50
CA LEU A 22 -2.07 7.01 -0.86
C LEU A 22 -1.80 7.67 -2.20
N ASP A 23 -2.75 7.55 -3.11
CA ASP A 23 -2.74 8.30 -4.36
C ASP A 23 -4.16 8.63 -4.81
N ARG A 24 -4.41 9.90 -5.17
CA ARG A 24 -5.67 10.38 -5.77
C ARG A 24 -6.95 9.94 -5.03
N GLY A 25 -6.90 9.92 -3.70
CA GLY A 25 -8.04 9.54 -2.85
C GLY A 25 -8.24 8.03 -2.66
N VAL A 26 -7.31 7.20 -3.16
CA VAL A 26 -7.31 5.74 -2.97
C VAL A 26 -6.17 5.35 -2.03
N CYS A 27 -6.48 4.49 -1.06
CA CYS A 27 -5.49 3.87 -0.19
C CYS A 27 -5.23 2.44 -0.66
N TYR A 28 -3.98 2.16 -1.02
CA TYR A 28 -3.48 0.83 -1.32
C TYR A 28 -2.72 0.34 -0.09
N ILE A 29 -3.14 -0.77 0.52
CA ILE A 29 -2.56 -1.27 1.76
C ILE A 29 -2.31 -2.78 1.69
N ILE A 30 -1.20 -3.21 2.28
CA ILE A 30 -0.85 -4.63 2.48
C ILE A 30 -0.36 -4.87 3.90
N LEU A 31 -0.48 -6.11 4.36
CA LEU A 31 0.09 -6.61 5.60
C LEU A 31 1.19 -7.62 5.26
N THR A 32 2.35 -7.50 5.90
CA THR A 32 3.46 -8.43 5.74
C THR A 32 4.09 -8.76 7.08
N ASP A 33 4.85 -9.86 7.16
CA ASP A 33 5.79 -10.06 8.27
C ASP A 33 6.77 -8.88 8.36
N SER A 34 7.20 -8.55 9.57
CA SER A 34 8.15 -7.45 9.81
C SER A 34 9.50 -7.61 9.10
N GLN A 35 9.86 -8.85 8.76
CA GLN A 35 11.08 -9.19 8.04
C GLN A 35 10.95 -9.08 6.52
N PHE A 36 9.73 -8.88 6.00
CA PHE A 36 9.52 -8.72 4.57
C PHE A 36 10.17 -7.42 4.07
N SER A 37 10.78 -7.48 2.89
CA SER A 37 11.48 -6.34 2.33
C SER A 37 10.51 -5.19 2.06
N ARG A 38 10.68 -4.06 2.78
CA ARG A 38 9.90 -2.83 2.54
C ARG A 38 9.99 -2.39 1.08
N THR A 39 11.15 -2.53 0.48
CA THR A 39 11.35 -2.26 -0.95
C THR A 39 10.41 -3.08 -1.82
N LYS A 40 10.31 -4.40 -1.59
CA LYS A 40 9.38 -5.26 -2.32
C LYS A 40 7.92 -4.90 -2.03
N ALA A 41 7.61 -4.54 -0.78
CA ALA A 41 6.27 -4.12 -0.36
C ALA A 41 5.79 -2.88 -1.12
N PHE A 42 6.61 -1.83 -1.17
CA PHE A 42 6.25 -0.61 -1.89
C PHE A 42 6.26 -0.77 -3.41
N ALA A 43 7.18 -1.57 -3.96
CA ALA A 43 7.15 -1.89 -5.39
C ALA A 43 5.88 -2.66 -5.78
N PHE A 44 5.41 -3.59 -4.93
CA PHE A 44 4.11 -4.23 -5.11
C PHE A 44 2.98 -3.19 -5.09
N LEU A 45 2.94 -2.31 -4.09
CA LEU A 45 1.88 -1.29 -3.98
C LEU A 45 1.85 -0.35 -5.19
N GLU A 46 3.01 0.05 -5.73
CA GLU A 46 3.09 0.90 -6.92
C GLU A 46 2.61 0.19 -8.19
N ALA A 47 2.94 -1.09 -8.35
CA ALA A 47 2.41 -1.90 -9.46
C ALA A 47 0.89 -2.04 -9.37
N ILE A 48 0.35 -2.25 -8.16
CA ILE A 48 -1.09 -2.30 -7.90
C ILE A 48 -1.75 -0.95 -8.19
N GLN A 49 -1.19 0.15 -7.69
CA GLN A 49 -1.72 1.49 -7.89
C GLN A 49 -1.75 1.87 -9.38
N THR A 50 -0.66 1.61 -10.10
CA THR A 50 -0.54 1.93 -11.53
C THR A 50 -1.60 1.21 -12.35
N GLU A 51 -1.73 -0.11 -12.18
CA GLU A 51 -2.72 -0.90 -12.93
C GLU A 51 -4.16 -0.53 -12.54
N PHE A 52 -4.43 -0.39 -11.24
CA PHE A 52 -5.77 -0.07 -10.75
C PHE A 52 -6.24 1.29 -11.26
N TYR A 53 -5.38 2.31 -11.15
CA TYR A 53 -5.71 3.65 -11.63
C TYR A 53 -5.87 3.64 -13.16
N GLY A 54 -4.93 3.03 -13.89
CA GLY A 54 -5.01 2.93 -15.35
C GLY A 54 -6.31 2.29 -15.83
N LYS A 55 -6.82 1.28 -15.11
CA LYS A 55 -8.06 0.58 -15.47
C LYS A 55 -9.34 1.27 -15.00
N TYR A 56 -9.33 1.90 -13.83
CA TYR A 56 -10.57 2.33 -13.16
C TYR A 56 -10.68 3.83 -12.87
N TYR A 57 -9.74 4.69 -13.28
CA TYR A 57 -9.72 6.10 -12.87
C TYR A 57 -11.04 6.87 -13.05
N GLN A 58 -11.83 6.57 -14.09
CA GLN A 58 -13.12 7.21 -14.36
C GLN A 58 -14.25 6.77 -13.40
N GLN A 59 -14.13 5.59 -12.81
CA GLN A 59 -15.18 4.95 -12.00
C GLN A 59 -14.95 5.13 -10.49
N ILE A 60 -13.71 5.40 -10.06
CA ILE A 60 -13.32 5.48 -8.64
C ILE A 60 -14.17 6.49 -7.86
N GLN A 61 -14.47 7.65 -8.45
CA GLN A 61 -15.20 8.74 -7.78
C GLN A 61 -16.72 8.58 -7.81
N THR A 62 -17.25 7.71 -8.68
CA THR A 62 -18.70 7.60 -8.92
C THR A 62 -19.30 6.33 -8.33
N VAL A 63 -18.47 5.38 -7.94
CA VAL A 63 -18.94 4.10 -7.43
C VAL A 63 -19.31 4.19 -5.95
N SER A 64 -20.50 3.70 -5.61
CA SER A 64 -21.04 3.73 -4.24
C SER A 64 -21.11 2.36 -3.57
N ARG A 65 -21.07 1.27 -4.37
CA ARG A 65 -21.17 -0.09 -3.83
C ARG A 65 -19.81 -0.57 -3.27
N PRO A 66 -19.80 -1.19 -2.08
CA PRO A 66 -18.61 -1.90 -1.59
C PRO A 66 -18.14 -2.94 -2.60
N TYR A 67 -16.82 -3.15 -2.68
CA TYR A 67 -16.20 -4.16 -3.55
C TYR A 67 -16.58 -4.05 -5.04
N ALA A 68 -16.73 -2.82 -5.56
CA ALA A 68 -17.13 -2.65 -6.95
C ALA A 68 -16.14 -3.16 -8.00
N PHE A 69 -14.90 -3.43 -7.59
CA PHE A 69 -13.76 -3.77 -8.45
C PHE A 69 -13.23 -5.20 -8.20
N LEU A 70 -14.09 -6.15 -7.80
CA LEU A 70 -13.69 -7.53 -7.47
C LEU A 70 -12.86 -8.23 -8.56
N ASP A 71 -13.13 -7.94 -9.84
CA ASP A 71 -12.38 -8.52 -10.96
C ASP A 71 -10.89 -8.18 -10.96
N PHE A 72 -10.49 -7.11 -10.27
CA PHE A 72 -9.10 -6.74 -10.09
C PHE A 72 -8.32 -7.73 -9.20
N GLY A 73 -9.01 -8.56 -8.42
CA GLY A 73 -8.40 -9.55 -7.53
C GLY A 73 -7.46 -10.55 -8.25
N LYS A 74 -7.71 -10.84 -9.54
CA LYS A 74 -6.81 -11.69 -10.35
C LYS A 74 -5.45 -11.04 -10.56
N PHE A 75 -5.42 -9.73 -10.80
CA PHE A 75 -4.17 -8.98 -10.95
C PHE A 75 -3.42 -8.94 -9.62
N ILE A 76 -4.12 -8.65 -8.51
CA ILE A 76 -3.53 -8.66 -7.15
C ILE A 76 -2.82 -9.99 -6.88
N HIS A 77 -3.49 -11.14 -7.09
CA HIS A 77 -2.91 -12.45 -6.83
C HIS A 77 -1.71 -12.76 -7.72
N LYS A 78 -1.78 -12.41 -9.01
CA LYS A 78 -0.66 -12.61 -9.95
C LYS A 78 0.55 -11.79 -9.52
N THR A 79 0.35 -10.52 -9.20
CA THR A 79 1.39 -9.60 -8.78
C THR A 79 1.97 -10.03 -7.43
N GLN A 80 1.14 -10.48 -6.49
CA GLN A 80 1.61 -10.96 -5.18
C GLN A 80 2.61 -12.11 -5.33
N LYS A 81 2.32 -13.10 -6.18
CA LYS A 81 3.26 -14.21 -6.44
C LYS A 81 4.63 -13.73 -6.94
N ILE A 82 4.65 -12.70 -7.79
CA ILE A 82 5.89 -12.13 -8.34
C ILE A 82 6.73 -11.44 -7.25
N TYR A 83 6.09 -10.71 -6.33
CA TYR A 83 6.79 -9.93 -5.30
C TYR A 83 7.08 -10.74 -4.02
N SER A 84 6.36 -11.82 -3.77
CA SER A 84 6.60 -12.73 -2.64
C SER A 84 7.69 -13.77 -2.92
N ASP A 85 7.98 -14.08 -4.20
CA ASP A 85 9.01 -15.05 -4.53
C ASP A 85 10.42 -14.47 -4.30
N SER A 86 11.19 -15.13 -3.43
CA SER A 86 12.58 -14.78 -3.14
C SER A 86 13.53 -15.15 -4.29
N ARG A 87 13.11 -16.04 -5.19
CA ARG A 87 13.92 -16.53 -6.32
C ARG A 87 13.77 -15.70 -7.58
N SER A 88 12.72 -14.88 -7.70
CA SER A 88 12.57 -13.97 -8.84
C SER A 88 13.43 -12.72 -8.62
N SER A 89 14.70 -12.83 -9.00
CA SER A 89 15.61 -11.70 -9.18
C SER A 89 15.24 -10.87 -10.41
N ASN A 90 14.01 -10.35 -10.46
CA ASN A 90 13.59 -9.34 -11.45
C ASN A 90 14.14 -7.96 -11.04
N LEU A 91 15.46 -7.91 -10.86
CA LEU A 91 16.25 -6.76 -10.40
C LEU A 91 16.02 -5.52 -11.29
N SER A 92 15.74 -5.74 -12.57
CA SER A 92 15.51 -4.70 -13.57
C SER A 92 14.24 -3.87 -13.32
N GLN A 93 13.18 -4.47 -12.77
CA GLN A 93 11.93 -3.75 -12.45
C GLN A 93 12.00 -3.07 -11.09
N LEU A 94 12.75 -3.64 -10.16
CA LEU A 94 12.96 -3.06 -8.84
C LEU A 94 13.78 -1.77 -8.91
N ASN A 95 14.77 -1.67 -9.81
CA ASN A 95 15.76 -0.59 -9.83
C ASN A 95 15.23 0.85 -10.02
N VAL A 96 14.01 1.05 -10.51
CA VAL A 96 13.45 2.40 -10.76
C VAL A 96 12.67 2.96 -9.55
N ALA A 97 12.17 2.10 -8.65
CA ALA A 97 11.38 2.51 -7.48
C ALA A 97 12.21 2.81 -6.22
N LEU A 98 13.54 2.67 -6.28
CA LEU A 98 14.39 2.46 -5.09
C LEU A 98 14.84 3.72 -4.34
N GLN A 99 14.82 4.90 -4.94
CA GLN A 99 15.52 6.03 -4.34
C GLN A 99 14.87 6.58 -3.05
N ASP A 100 13.59 6.29 -2.80
CA ASP A 100 12.84 6.93 -1.70
C ASP A 100 12.36 5.99 -0.58
N VAL A 101 12.57 4.68 -0.67
CA VAL A 101 12.09 3.73 0.37
C VAL A 101 12.68 4.03 1.75
N GLN A 102 13.92 4.54 1.81
CA GLN A 102 14.56 4.90 3.08
C GLN A 102 13.89 6.09 3.80
N ARG A 103 13.18 6.96 3.06
CA ARG A 103 12.48 8.13 3.62
C ARG A 103 11.06 7.82 4.07
N ILE A 104 10.59 6.59 3.85
CA ILE A 104 9.23 6.19 4.21
C ILE A 104 9.11 6.17 5.73
N MET A 105 8.15 6.94 6.22
CA MET A 105 7.85 7.03 7.64
C MET A 105 7.43 5.66 8.20
N VAL A 106 7.93 5.32 9.37
CA VAL A 106 7.53 4.15 10.13
C VAL A 106 6.94 4.60 11.47
N GLN A 107 5.76 4.11 11.83
CA GLN A 107 5.08 4.48 13.07
C GLN A 107 4.48 3.25 13.76
N ASN A 108 4.21 3.33 15.06
CA ASN A 108 3.38 2.33 15.73
C ASN A 108 1.90 2.55 15.33
N ILE A 109 1.18 1.47 15.04
CA ILE A 109 -0.24 1.54 14.72
C ILE A 109 -1.07 2.07 15.89
N ASP A 110 -0.70 1.77 17.14
CA ASP A 110 -1.43 2.21 18.32
C ASP A 110 -1.40 3.74 18.45
N ASP A 111 -0.24 4.35 18.20
CA ASP A 111 -0.09 5.82 18.20
C ASP A 111 -0.98 6.47 17.13
N VAL A 112 -1.17 5.80 15.99
CA VAL A 112 -1.98 6.31 14.89
C VAL A 112 -3.47 6.19 15.22
N LEU A 113 -3.88 5.07 15.81
CA LEU A 113 -5.26 4.82 16.23
C LEU A 113 -5.68 5.81 17.32
N GLN A 114 -4.84 6.02 18.34
CA GLN A 114 -5.12 6.97 19.42
C GLN A 114 -5.27 8.41 18.90
N ARG A 115 -4.45 8.82 17.93
CA ARG A 115 -4.62 10.12 17.25
C ARG A 115 -5.92 10.19 16.45
N GLY A 116 -6.35 9.08 15.85
CA GLY A 116 -7.60 8.98 15.12
C GLY A 116 -8.82 9.14 16.02
N GLU A 117 -8.83 8.46 17.17
CA GLU A 117 -9.90 8.57 18.18
C GLU A 117 -10.00 10.00 18.72
N ALA A 118 -8.86 10.62 19.05
CA ALA A 118 -8.82 12.02 19.49
C ALA A 118 -9.37 13.00 18.43
N ALA A 119 -9.15 12.73 17.15
CA ALA A 119 -9.64 13.57 16.05
C ALA A 119 -11.14 13.39 15.75
N GLN A 120 -11.74 12.24 16.12
CA GLN A 120 -13.18 11.99 15.99
C GLN A 120 -14.00 12.49 17.18
N ALA A 121 -13.33 12.75 18.31
CA ALA A 121 -13.94 13.24 19.55
C ALA A 121 -14.12 14.78 19.59
N LEU A 122 -13.81 15.48 18.49
CA LEU A 122 -13.94 16.93 18.30
C LEU A 122 -14.94 17.22 17.18
#